data_AF-A0A920NQ09-F1
#
_entry.id   AF-A0A920NQ09-F1
#
_cell.length_a   1.000
_cell.length_b   1.000
_cell.length_c   1.000
_cell.angle_alpha   90.00
_cell.angle_beta   90.00
_cell.angle_gamma   90.00
#
_symmetry.space_group_name_H-M   'P 1'
#
loop_
_entity.id
_entity.type
_entity.pdbx_description
1 polymer ?
#
loop_
_entity_poly.entity_id
_entity_poly.type
_entity_poly.pdbx_seq_one_letter_code
_entity_poly.pdbx_strand_id
1 'polypeptide(L)' 'MSTFLFAQQGSVSGRVTDADTGDPLVGANVLVVGTNLGAATDVNGEYSISRVPAGAQRLNAN' A
#
# COMPACT_ATOMS: atom_id res chain seq x y z
N MET A 1 15.74 -4.15 31.58
CA MET A 1 14.80 -3.15 31.04
C MET A 1 14.86 -3.26 29.52
N SER A 2 13.98 -4.06 28.91
CA SER A 2 13.97 -4.22 27.45
C SER A 2 13.29 -3.02 26.83
N THR A 3 14.01 -2.25 26.02
CA THR A 3 13.44 -1.18 25.20
C THR A 3 12.64 -1.81 24.07
N PHE A 4 11.30 -1.72 24.15
CA PHE A 4 10.46 -1.98 23.00
C PHE A 4 10.64 -0.82 22.02
N LEU A 5 11.40 -1.06 20.94
CA LEU A 5 11.41 -0.19 19.77
C LEU A 5 10.04 -0.33 19.10
N PHE A 6 9.11 0.56 19.39
CA PHE A 6 7.92 0.71 18.55
C PHE A 6 8.39 1.25 17.20
N ALA A 7 8.52 0.39 16.20
CA ALA A 7 8.60 0.85 14.81
C ALA A 7 7.32 1.63 14.55
N GLN A 8 7.40 2.96 14.38
CA GLN A 8 6.23 3.78 14.10
C GLN A 8 5.59 3.25 12.83
N GLN A 9 4.43 2.59 12.94
CA GLN A 9 3.72 2.12 11.78
C GLN A 9 2.81 3.23 11.25
N GLY A 10 2.82 3.43 9.94
CA GLY A 10 1.97 4.39 9.25
C GLY A 10 0.86 3.71 8.44
N SER A 11 0.07 4.55 7.78
CA SER A 11 -0.83 4.15 6.70
C SER A 11 -0.36 4.73 5.38
N VAL A 12 -0.47 3.96 4.31
CA VAL A 12 -0.21 4.40 2.94
C VAL A 12 -1.52 4.29 2.18
N SER A 13 -1.97 5.39 1.59
CA SER A 13 -3.15 5.42 0.72
C SER A 13 -2.82 6.07 -0.61
N GLY A 14 -3.56 5.71 -1.65
CA GLY A 14 -3.38 6.25 -2.99
C GLY A 14 -4.43 5.71 -3.94
N ARG A 15 -4.22 5.99 -5.23
CA ARG A 15 -5.09 5.54 -6.32
C ARG A 15 -4.25 4.87 -7.41
N VAL A 16 -4.76 3.77 -7.95
CA VAL A 16 -4.18 3.06 -9.09
C VAL A 16 -5.06 3.30 -10.31
N THR A 17 -4.43 3.71 -11.40
CA THR A 17 -5.09 3.98 -12.68
C THR A 17 -4.36 3.28 -13.80
N ASP A 18 -5.10 2.97 -14.86
CA ASP A 18 -4.55 2.49 -16.12
C ASP A 18 -3.66 3.57 -16.74
N ALA A 19 -2.50 3.19 -17.27
CA ALA A 19 -1.53 4.13 -17.80
C ALA A 19 -1.94 4.71 -19.16
N ASP A 20 -2.72 3.97 -19.94
CA ASP A 20 -3.11 4.34 -21.30
C ASP A 20 -4.43 5.11 -21.30
N THR A 21 -5.40 4.69 -20.47
CA THR A 21 -6.74 5.31 -20.43
C THR A 21 -6.92 6.28 -19.26
N GLY A 22 -6.14 6.15 -18.19
CA GLY A 22 -6.34 6.89 -16.94
C GLY A 22 -7.51 6.39 -16.09
N ASP A 23 -8.16 5.30 -16.50
CA ASP A 23 -9.30 4.72 -15.77
C ASP A 23 -8.86 4.12 -14.44
N PRO A 24 -9.71 4.14 -13.40
CA PRO A 24 -9.40 3.46 -12.14
C PRO A 24 -9.27 1.95 -12.34
N LEU A 25 -8.18 1.37 -11.85
CA LEU A 25 -8.01 -0.07 -11.85
C LEU A 25 -8.64 -0.65 -10.59
N VAL A 26 -9.78 -1.33 -10.76
CA VAL A 26 -10.55 -1.96 -9.69
C VAL A 26 -10.04 -3.38 -9.43
N GLY A 27 -9.84 -3.74 -8.16
CA GLY A 27 -9.35 -5.07 -7.79
C GLY A 27 -7.86 -5.31 -8.08
N ALA A 28 -7.11 -4.26 -8.43
CA ALA A 28 -5.66 -4.32 -8.54
C ALA A 28 -5.06 -4.56 -7.14
N ASN A 29 -4.05 -5.42 -7.07
CA ASN A 29 -3.43 -5.75 -5.78
C ASN A 29 -2.21 -4.87 -5.56
N VAL A 30 -2.25 -4.05 -4.51
CA VAL A 30 -1.13 -3.22 -4.09
C VAL A 30 -0.44 -3.88 -2.90
N LEU A 31 0.84 -4.22 -3.06
CA LEU A 31 1.65 -4.90 -2.05
C LEU A 31 2.86 -4.04 -1.67
N VAL A 32 3.15 -3.97 -0.36
CA VAL A 32 4.40 -3.39 0.14
C VAL A 32 5.50 -4.45 0.03
N VAL A 33 6.42 -4.23 -0.90
CA VAL A 33 7.51 -5.16 -1.24
C VAL A 33 8.35 -5.46 0.00
N GLY A 34 8.62 -6.75 0.24
CA GLY A 34 9.36 -7.21 1.41
C GLY A 34 8.50 -7.39 2.67
N THR A 35 7.18 -7.19 2.58
CA THR A 35 6.22 -7.47 3.66
C THR A 35 5.05 -8.28 3.13
N ASN A 36 4.21 -8.79 4.03
CA ASN A 36 2.92 -9.41 3.69
C ASN A 36 1.76 -8.39 3.75
N LEU A 37 2.06 -7.09 3.72
CA LEU A 37 1.05 -6.03 3.76
C LEU A 37 0.64 -5.66 2.34
N GLY A 38 -0.66 -5.68 2.09
CA GLY A 38 -1.24 -5.23 0.83
C GLY A 38 -2.72 -4.92 0.97
N ALA A 39 -3.27 -4.30 -0.08
CA ALA A 39 -4.67 -3.99 -0.20
C ALA A 39 -5.10 -4.11 -1.68
N ALA A 40 -6.32 -4.58 -1.91
CA ALA A 40 -6.95 -4.48 -3.22
C ALA A 40 -7.57 -3.09 -3.40
N THR A 41 -7.53 -2.58 -4.62
CA THR A 41 -8.17 -1.31 -4.96
C THR A 41 -9.68 -1.43 -5.07
N ASP A 42 -10.39 -0.37 -4.69
CA ASP A 42 -11.85 -0.28 -4.80
C ASP A 42 -12.34 0.13 -6.21
N VAL A 43 -13.64 0.42 -6.34
CA VAL A 43 -14.27 0.85 -7.60
C VAL A 43 -13.73 2.16 -8.16
N ASN A 44 -13.10 2.98 -7.31
CA ASN A 44 -12.46 4.24 -7.70
C ASN A 44 -10.95 4.06 -7.92
N GLY A 45 -10.43 2.82 -7.80
CA GLY A 45 -9.00 2.52 -7.86
C GLY A 45 -8.26 2.90 -6.59
N GLU A 46 -8.96 3.27 -5.50
CA GLU A 46 -8.34 3.69 -4.25
C GLU A 46 -7.90 2.50 -3.41
N TYR A 47 -6.77 2.63 -2.72
CA TYR A 47 -6.27 1.63 -1.79
C TYR A 47 -5.80 2.29 -0.48
N SER A 48 -5.83 1.50 0.59
CA SER A 48 -5.29 1.90 1.90
C SER A 48 -4.64 0.71 2.58
N ILE A 49 -3.33 0.80 2.82
CA ILE A 49 -2.53 -0.21 3.50
C ILE A 49 -2.14 0.37 4.87
N SER A 50 -2.62 -0.28 5.92
CA SER A 50 -2.31 0.10 7.30
C SER A 50 -1.12 -0.70 7.85
N ARG A 51 -0.53 -0.21 8.93
CA ARG A 51 0.58 -0.86 9.66
C ARG A 51 1.88 -0.96 8.84
N VAL A 52 2.07 -0.05 7.89
CA VAL A 52 3.28 -0.02 7.06
C VAL A 52 4.46 0.41 7.93
N PRO A 53 5.57 -0.35 7.99
CA PRO A 53 6.73 0.03 8.77
C PRO A 53 7.33 1.36 8.31
N ALA A 54 7.75 2.22 9.23
CA ALA A 54 8.51 3.42 8.92
C ALA A 54 9.77 3.11 8.11
N GLY A 55 10.11 4.02 7.18
CA GLY A 55 11.26 3.90 6.28
C GLY A 55 10.86 3.95 4.81
N ALA A 56 11.85 3.85 3.92
CA ALA A 56 11.60 3.79 2.49
C ALA A 56 10.97 2.45 2.12
N GLN A 57 9.75 2.49 1.59
CA GLN A 57 9.01 1.32 1.15
C GLN A 57 8.85 1.35 -0.37
N ARG A 58 8.92 0.18 -1.01
CA ARG A 58 8.56 0.02 -2.41
C ARG A 58 7.17 -0.62 -2.48
N LEU A 59 6.32 -0.08 -3.35
CA LEU A 59 4.99 -0.61 -3.60
C LEU A 59 4.98 -1.26 -4.99
N ASN A 60 4.33 -2.40 -5.10
CA ASN A 60 4.04 -3.05 -6.38
C ASN A 60 2.53 -3.14 -6.56
N ALA A 61 2.03 -2.73 -7.73
CA ALA A 61 0.64 -2.87 -8.12
C ALA A 61 0.57 -3.79 -9.33
N ASN A 62 -0.32 -4.80 -9.28
CA ASN A 62 -0.49 -5.80 -10.35
C ASN A 62 -1.95 -6.07 -10.67
#